data_AF-A0A2V9V758-F1
#
_entry.id   AF-A0A2V9V758-F1
#
_cell.length_a   1.000
_cell.length_b   1.000
_cell.length_c   1.000
_cell.angle_alpha   90.00
_cell.angle_beta   90.00
_cell.angle_gamma   90.00
#
_symmetry.space_group_name_H-M   'P 1'
#
loop_
_entity.id
_entity.type
_entity.pdbx_description
1 polymer ?
#
loop_
_entity_poly.entity_id
_entity_poly.type
_entity_poly.pdbx_seq_one_letter_code
_entity_poly.pdbx_strand_id
1 'polypeptide(L)'
;MQVTVGFERAIIKIDKEKEFAELKNVLTRIFESEKIEPFLKLVQRKGIRIRDFDLLLASGVLEQLGEELTPSAKTPRQLYEELTTPDQGQMREFYLSKIEEVQSELRTRFHKLYSYY
;
A
#
# COMPACT_ATOMS: atom_id res chain seq x y z
N MET A 1 42.45 1.54 16.02
CA MET A 1 41.15 2.21 16.26
C MET A 1 40.15 1.66 15.26
N GLN A 2 39.18 0.86 15.70
CA GLN A 2 38.06 0.44 14.86
C GLN A 2 36.98 1.52 14.96
N VAL A 3 36.61 2.12 13.83
CA VAL A 3 35.46 3.00 13.75
C VAL A 3 34.27 2.13 13.35
N THR A 4 33.51 1.64 14.33
CA THR A 4 32.18 1.11 14.08
C THR A 4 31.26 2.28 13.78
N VAL A 5 31.02 2.55 12.49
CA VAL A 5 29.96 3.47 12.06
C VAL A 5 28.63 2.80 12.40
N GLY A 6 28.09 3.11 13.57
CA GLY A 6 26.73 2.77 13.93
C GLY A 6 25.79 3.61 13.06
N PHE A 7 25.21 3.00 12.03
CA PHE A 7 24.09 3.60 11.33
C PHE A 7 22.89 3.58 12.28
N GLU A 8 22.70 4.67 13.01
CA GLU A 8 21.47 4.91 13.74
C GLU A 8 20.38 5.19 12.69
N ARG A 9 19.49 4.22 12.47
CA ARG A 9 18.28 4.44 11.66
C ARG A 9 17.46 5.49 12.39
N ALA A 10 17.57 6.74 11.96
CA ALA A 10 16.63 7.77 12.40
C ALA A 10 15.22 7.27 12.08
N ILE A 11 14.37 7.21 13.11
CA ILE A 11 12.94 7.01 12.91
C ILE A 11 12.48 8.25 12.14
N ILE A 12 12.28 8.11 10.83
CA ILE A 12 11.80 9.21 9.99
C ILE A 12 10.39 9.51 10.48
N LYS A 13 10.22 10.66 11.11
CA LYS A 13 8.93 11.13 11.57
C LYS A 13 8.00 11.27 10.36
N ILE A 14 6.74 10.87 10.52
CA ILE A 14 5.70 11.15 9.54
C ILE A 14 5.36 12.64 9.61
N ASP A 15 5.46 13.35 8.49
CA ASP A 15 5.18 14.80 8.43
C ASP A 15 3.69 15.06 8.21
N LYS A 16 3.05 14.28 7.33
CA LYS A 16 1.63 14.37 6.97
C LYS A 16 0.82 13.32 7.71
N GLU A 17 0.85 13.40 9.04
CA GLU A 17 0.31 12.37 9.94
C GLU A 17 -1.17 12.03 9.64
N LYS A 18 -1.99 13.03 9.32
CA LYS A 18 -3.42 12.84 9.04
C LYS A 18 -3.64 12.05 7.74
N GLU A 19 -3.09 12.55 6.63
CA GLU A 19 -3.23 11.92 5.32
C GLU A 19 -2.63 10.51 5.32
N PHE A 20 -1.48 10.35 6.00
CA PHE A 20 -0.82 9.07 6.15
C PHE A 20 -1.69 8.09 6.94
N ALA A 21 -2.24 8.51 8.08
CA ALA A 21 -3.10 7.64 8.88
C ALA A 21 -4.37 7.23 8.12
N GLU A 22 -4.98 8.15 7.38
CA GLU A 22 -6.17 7.86 6.57
C GLU A 22 -5.86 6.82 5.47
N LEU A 23 -4.82 7.02 4.67
CA LEU A 23 -4.44 6.05 3.64
C LEU A 23 -4.01 4.70 4.23
N LYS A 24 -3.26 4.73 5.33
CA LYS A 24 -2.87 3.52 6.06
C LYS A 24 -4.09 2.72 6.50
N ASN A 25 -5.13 3.39 7.02
CA ASN A 25 -6.37 2.74 7.44
C ASN A 25 -7.13 2.10 6.26
N VAL A 26 -7.18 2.76 5.11
CA VAL A 26 -7.79 2.18 3.89
C VAL A 26 -7.08 0.88 3.52
N LEU A 27 -5.75 0.91 3.45
CA LEU A 27 -4.95 -0.28 3.12
C LEU A 27 -5.14 -1.39 4.17
N THR A 28 -5.02 -1.08 5.46
CA THR A 28 -5.27 -2.04 6.54
C THR A 28 -6.63 -2.73 6.37
N ARG A 29 -7.70 -1.95 6.16
CA ARG A 29 -9.05 -2.51 5.99
C ARG A 29 -9.18 -3.38 4.75
N ILE A 30 -8.53 -3.04 3.63
CA ILE A 30 -8.56 -3.88 2.42
C ILE A 30 -7.89 -5.23 2.69
N PHE A 31 -6.74 -5.24 3.34
CA PHE A 31 -5.96 -6.46 3.58
C PHE A 31 -6.48 -7.32 4.73
N GLU A 32 -7.19 -6.74 5.70
CA GLU A 32 -7.71 -7.45 6.87
C GLU A 32 -9.19 -7.85 6.75
N SER A 33 -9.87 -7.48 5.67
CA SER A 33 -11.28 -7.82 5.44
C SER A 33 -11.48 -8.77 4.27
N GLU A 34 -12.72 -9.17 4.05
CA GLU A 34 -13.18 -9.87 2.86
C GLU A 34 -12.93 -9.11 1.55
N LYS A 35 -12.50 -7.83 1.61
CA LYS A 35 -12.16 -7.01 0.45
C LYS A 35 -10.82 -7.41 -0.22
N ILE A 36 -9.98 -8.22 0.42
CA ILE A 36 -8.69 -8.64 -0.16
C ILE A 36 -8.85 -9.45 -1.45
N GLU A 37 -9.80 -10.39 -1.53
CA GLU A 37 -10.01 -11.16 -2.75
C GLU A 37 -10.58 -10.30 -3.91
N PRO A 38 -11.63 -9.48 -3.70
CA PRO A 38 -12.06 -8.46 -4.66
C PRO A 38 -10.93 -7.54 -5.13
N PHE A 39 -10.07 -7.10 -4.21
CA PHE A 39 -8.88 -6.30 -4.53
C PHE A 39 -7.95 -7.04 -5.50
N LEU A 40 -7.55 -8.26 -5.18
CA LEU A 40 -6.67 -9.06 -6.05
C LEU A 40 -7.30 -9.30 -7.43
N LYS A 41 -8.62 -9.55 -7.50
CA LYS A 41 -9.35 -9.68 -8.77
C LYS A 41 -9.31 -8.41 -9.60
N LEU A 42 -9.50 -7.24 -8.99
CA LEU A 42 -9.43 -5.95 -9.69
C LEU A 42 -8.03 -5.65 -10.22
N VAL A 43 -6.99 -5.89 -9.41
CA VAL A 43 -5.59 -5.74 -9.81
C VAL A 43 -5.28 -6.64 -11.01
N GLN A 44 -5.69 -7.92 -10.95
CA GLN A 44 -5.52 -8.87 -12.04
C GLN A 44 -6.27 -8.46 -13.31
N ARG A 45 -7.53 -8.03 -13.18
CA ARG A 45 -8.35 -7.57 -14.30
C ARG A 45 -7.73 -6.37 -15.03
N LYS A 46 -7.12 -5.46 -14.27
CA LYS A 46 -6.42 -4.30 -14.83
C LYS A 46 -5.01 -4.61 -15.33
N GLY A 47 -4.52 -5.84 -15.16
CA GLY A 47 -3.19 -6.25 -15.61
C GLY A 47 -2.05 -5.54 -14.86
N ILE A 48 -2.31 -5.09 -13.64
CA ILE A 48 -1.34 -4.34 -12.84
C ILE A 48 -0.49 -5.33 -12.03
N ARG A 49 0.82 -5.09 -11.99
CA ARG A 49 1.69 -5.82 -11.07
C ARG A 49 1.38 -5.36 -9.65
N ILE A 50 1.06 -6.29 -8.75
CA ILE A 50 0.63 -5.92 -7.39
C ILE A 50 1.70 -5.14 -6.63
N ARG A 51 2.98 -5.26 -6.99
CA ARG A 51 4.08 -4.50 -6.35
C ARG A 51 4.23 -3.07 -6.89
N ASP A 52 3.59 -2.73 -8.01
CA ASP A 52 3.62 -1.39 -8.58
C ASP A 52 2.56 -0.51 -7.92
N PHE A 53 2.91 0.02 -6.75
CA PHE A 53 1.98 0.80 -5.93
C PHE A 53 1.52 2.09 -6.60
N ASP A 54 2.38 2.76 -7.38
CA ASP A 54 2.03 3.99 -8.08
C ASP A 54 1.00 3.72 -9.17
N LEU A 55 1.23 2.68 -9.99
CA LEU A 55 0.28 2.31 -11.02
C LEU A 55 -1.04 1.84 -10.41
N LEU A 56 -0.99 1.16 -9.27
CA LEU A 56 -2.17 0.72 -8.54
C LEU A 56 -3.02 1.91 -8.06
N LEU A 57 -2.41 2.92 -7.45
CA LEU A 57 -3.06 4.18 -7.08
C LEU A 57 -3.62 4.92 -8.30
N ALA A 58 -2.81 5.07 -9.35
CA ALA A 58 -3.20 5.76 -10.57
C ALA A 58 -4.39 5.08 -11.29
N SER A 59 -4.54 3.76 -11.12
CA SER A 59 -5.58 2.97 -11.77
C SER A 59 -6.96 3.04 -11.12
N GLY A 60 -7.10 3.68 -9.96
CA GLY A 60 -8.38 3.78 -9.26
C GLY A 60 -8.80 2.53 -8.49
N VAL A 61 -7.92 1.55 -8.29
CA VAL A 61 -8.28 0.26 -7.64
C VAL A 61 -8.66 0.47 -6.18
N LEU A 62 -7.93 1.33 -5.47
CA LEU A 62 -8.21 1.60 -4.05
C LEU A 62 -9.48 2.41 -3.89
N GLU A 63 -9.76 3.33 -4.81
CA GLU A 63 -10.98 4.14 -4.85
C GLU A 63 -12.21 3.24 -4.99
N GLN A 64 -12.18 2.28 -5.93
CA GLN A 64 -13.31 1.37 -6.18
C GLN A 64 -13.66 0.47 -4.99
N LEU A 65 -12.73 0.23 -4.05
CA LEU A 65 -12.96 -0.59 -2.86
C LEU A 65 -12.98 0.22 -1.55
N GLY A 66 -12.52 1.46 -1.63
CA GLY A 66 -12.17 2.34 -0.53
C GLY A 66 -12.94 3.66 -0.50
N GLU A 67 -13.85 3.92 -1.45
CA GLU A 67 -14.76 5.07 -1.43
C GLU A 67 -15.56 5.19 -0.12
N GLU A 68 -15.85 4.08 0.55
CA GLU A 68 -16.50 4.05 1.87
C GLU A 68 -15.52 4.07 3.06
N LEU A 69 -14.20 4.05 2.80
CA LEU A 69 -13.18 3.80 3.81
C LEU A 69 -12.40 5.05 4.22
N THR A 70 -12.54 6.17 3.51
CA THR A 70 -11.91 7.45 3.87
C THR A 70 -12.89 8.33 4.65
N PRO A 71 -12.52 8.82 5.85
CA PRO A 71 -13.33 9.80 6.60
C PRO A 71 -13.41 11.16 5.88
N SER A 72 -12.39 11.49 5.09
CA SER A 72 -12.35 12.70 4.27
C SER A 72 -12.93 12.45 2.88
N ALA A 73 -13.34 13.53 2.19
CA ALA A 73 -13.77 13.50 0.79
C ALA A 73 -12.61 13.30 -0.21
N LYS A 74 -11.43 12.86 0.27
CA LYS A 74 -10.24 12.64 -0.56
C LYS A 74 -10.15 11.17 -0.95
N THR A 75 -9.82 10.93 -2.21
CA THR A 75 -9.48 9.60 -2.72
C THR A 75 -8.15 9.10 -2.13
N PRO A 76 -7.93 7.78 -2.04
CA PRO A 76 -6.63 7.20 -1.67
C PRO A 76 -5.45 7.78 -2.46
N ARG A 77 -5.63 8.02 -3.77
CA ARG A 77 -4.64 8.71 -4.60
C ARG A 77 -4.35 10.14 -4.12
N GLN A 78 -5.38 10.95 -3.86
CA GLN A 78 -5.19 12.32 -3.36
C GLN A 78 -4.49 12.33 -2.00
N LEU A 79 -4.83 11.40 -1.11
CA LEU A 79 -4.14 11.25 0.18
C LEU A 79 -2.64 10.96 -0.03
N TYR A 80 -2.28 10.10 -0.99
CA TYR A 80 -0.89 9.79 -1.32
C TYR A 80 -0.14 10.97 -1.94
N GLU A 81 -0.78 11.71 -2.85
CA GLU A 81 -0.18 12.87 -3.53
C GLU A 81 0.12 14.04 -2.57
N GLU A 82 -0.58 14.13 -1.44
CA GLU A 82 -0.33 15.14 -0.41
C GLU A 82 0.80 14.81 0.58
N LEU A 83 1.23 13.55 0.62
CA LEU A 83 2.35 13.10 1.44
C LEU A 83 3.67 13.71 0.97
N THR A 84 4.60 13.92 1.91
CA THR A 84 5.98 14.24 1.55
C THR A 84 6.65 13.02 0.90
N THR A 85 7.73 13.23 0.14
CA THR A 85 8.48 12.11 -0.47
C THR A 85 8.94 11.05 0.56
N PRO A 86 9.44 11.42 1.75
CA PRO A 86 9.71 10.44 2.81
C PRO A 86 8.48 9.65 3.26
N ASP A 87 7.34 10.32 3.48
CA ASP A 87 6.08 9.68 3.89
C ASP A 87 5.54 8.74 2.81
N GLN A 88 5.64 9.13 1.54
CA GLN A 88 5.30 8.29 0.38
C GLN A 88 6.14 7.00 0.34
N GLY A 89 7.43 7.11 0.67
CA GLY A 89 8.31 5.95 0.81
C GLY A 89 7.85 5.02 1.92
N GLN A 90 7.59 5.56 3.11
CA GLN A 90 7.10 4.77 4.25
C GLN A 90 5.75 4.10 3.98
N MET A 91 4.84 4.77 3.26
CA MET A 91 3.55 4.21 2.87
C MET A 91 3.71 3.06 1.87
N ARG A 92 4.65 3.18 0.91
CA ARG A 92 4.94 2.11 -0.04
C ARG A 92 5.50 0.87 0.67
N GLU A 93 6.43 1.06 1.60
CA GLU A 93 6.97 -0.05 2.39
C GLU A 93 5.88 -0.74 3.21
N PHE A 94 4.99 0.03 3.83
CA PHE A 94 3.82 -0.52 4.53
C PHE A 94 2.91 -1.33 3.59
N TYR A 95 2.63 -0.82 2.39
CA TYR A 95 1.84 -1.56 1.40
C TYR A 95 2.51 -2.87 0.97
N LEU A 96 3.82 -2.85 0.72
CA LEU A 96 4.58 -4.04 0.35
C LEU A 96 4.59 -5.08 1.46
N SER A 97 4.72 -4.67 2.72
CA SER A 97 4.64 -5.61 3.85
C SER A 97 3.27 -6.29 3.92
N LYS A 98 2.19 -5.55 3.65
CA LYS A 98 0.82 -6.11 3.61
C LYS A 98 0.61 -7.12 2.49
N ILE A 99 1.23 -6.92 1.32
CA ILE A 99 1.23 -7.92 0.24
C ILE A 99 1.91 -9.22 0.69
N GLU A 100 3.01 -9.12 1.43
CA GLU A 100 3.76 -10.29 1.89
C GLU A 100 2.98 -11.10 2.93
N GLU A 101 2.17 -10.43 3.75
CA GLU A 101 1.27 -11.01 4.76
C GLU A 101 0.03 -11.71 4.18
N VAL A 102 -0.26 -11.58 2.87
CA VAL A 102 -1.44 -12.21 2.25
C VAL A 102 -1.38 -13.73 2.40
N GLN A 103 -2.50 -14.33 2.81
CA GLN A 103 -2.64 -15.78 3.01
C GLN A 103 -2.16 -16.60 1.80
N SER A 104 -1.48 -17.71 2.06
CA SER A 104 -0.86 -18.57 1.04
C SER A 104 -1.86 -19.09 0.00
N GLU A 105 -3.11 -19.36 0.41
CA GLU A 105 -4.18 -19.78 -0.50
C GLU A 105 -4.47 -18.71 -1.57
N LEU A 106 -4.65 -17.46 -1.16
CA LEU A 106 -4.87 -16.34 -2.06
C LEU A 106 -3.63 -16.08 -2.94
N ARG A 107 -2.42 -16.14 -2.36
CA ARG A 107 -1.18 -15.98 -3.14
C ARG A 107 -1.03 -17.06 -4.21
N THR A 108 -1.45 -18.30 -3.94
CA THR A 108 -1.45 -19.39 -4.93
C THR A 108 -2.47 -19.15 -6.02
N ARG A 109 -3.71 -18.80 -5.64
CA ARG A 109 -4.80 -18.50 -6.58
C ARG A 109 -4.46 -17.35 -7.52
N PHE A 110 -3.84 -16.30 -6.99
CA PHE A 110 -3.45 -15.09 -7.72
C PHE A 110 -1.95 -15.03 -8.06
N HIS A 111 -1.25 -16.17 -8.15
CA HIS A 111 0.22 -16.22 -8.27
C HIS A 111 0.80 -15.36 -9.40
N LYS A 112 0.08 -15.18 -10.51
CA LYS A 112 0.49 -14.32 -11.63
C LYS A 112 0.71 -12.86 -11.23
N LEU A 113 0.03 -12.37 -10.20
CA LEU A 113 0.24 -11.02 -9.65
C LEU A 113 1.59 -10.89 -8.94
N TYR A 114 2.07 -12.00 -8.36
CA TYR A 114 3.27 -12.08 -7.53
C TYR A 114 4.49 -12.60 -8.31
N SER A 115 4.32 -13.09 -9.54
CA SER A 115 5.42 -13.61 -10.37
C SER A 115 6.34 -12.48 -10.81
N TYR A 116 7.64 -12.75 -10.81
CA TYR A 116 8.68 -11.78 -11.18
C TYR A 116 9.01 -11.78 -12.68
N TYR A 117 8.46 -12.73 -13.44
CA TYR A 117 8.65 -12.92 -14.88
C TYR A 117 7.41 -13.59 -15.47
#